data_AF-A0A7C1PVC2-F1
#
_entry.id   AF-A0A7C1PVC2-F1
#
_cell.length_a   1.000
_cell.length_b   1.000
_cell.length_c   1.000
_cell.angle_alpha   90.00
_cell.angle_beta   90.00
_cell.angle_gamma   90.00
#
_symmetry.space_group_name_H-M   'P 1'
#
loop_
_entity.id
_entity.type
_entity.pdbx_description
1 polymer ?
#
loop_
_entity_poly.entity_id
_entity_poly.type
_entity_poly.pdbx_seq_one_letter_code
_entity_poly.pdbx_strand_id
1 'polypeptide(L)'
;MKYEIKKLEEREVVKAVELFNAIVDELHADSPVTERSHYKETYPVEEVKERLSNKDNVYLVGKLGKEIVSFMFAWASDGVGNIYWLGVKPKYRKKGYARKLMDETIKQFTKKSCHEARVFSYPKEKGAHKLFKSFGFEEKSFIDKQFFGISIILMERKLAPVPIKKIAKKIVLTGEAGQGIKLMAHTLANILAKIGKEVSLNLIYDAAVRGGEITAELIYSDEKIDTPFFDKADVGLCLSRSKKALINAKEIIIDEAACNKECTGCDIICPVSDRIPFAKISTEEFHSPVFVNMIALGRLLSIIGIKIEKVDFETEFRSRFLEENTRALKYGYTYRD
;
A
#
# COMPACT_ATOMS: atom_id res chain seq x y z
N MET A 1 18.58 -32.80 -1.29
CA MET A 1 17.58 -32.21 -2.22
C MET A 1 18.01 -30.81 -2.58
N LYS A 2 17.94 -30.42 -3.86
CA LYS A 2 18.33 -29.09 -4.33
C LYS A 2 17.26 -28.05 -3.98
N TYR A 3 17.68 -26.90 -3.48
CA TYR A 3 16.79 -25.76 -3.23
C TYR A 3 16.60 -24.97 -4.53
N GLU A 4 15.35 -24.76 -4.91
CA GLU A 4 14.97 -24.04 -6.13
C GLU A 4 14.04 -22.89 -5.79
N ILE A 5 14.23 -21.74 -6.44
CA ILE A 5 13.33 -20.60 -6.37
C ILE A 5 12.49 -20.57 -7.63
N LYS A 6 11.17 -20.41 -7.45
CA LYS A 6 10.22 -20.25 -8.55
C LYS A 6 9.26 -19.11 -8.24
N LYS A 7 8.64 -18.56 -9.29
CA LYS A 7 7.45 -17.72 -9.10
C LYS A 7 6.34 -18.57 -8.49
N LEU A 8 5.55 -17.97 -7.60
CA LEU A 8 4.39 -18.63 -7.02
C LEU A 8 3.38 -18.95 -8.12
N GLU A 9 2.98 -20.21 -8.23
CA GLU A 9 1.93 -20.65 -9.15
C GLU A 9 0.59 -20.77 -8.43
N GLU A 10 -0.52 -20.64 -9.15
CA GLU A 10 -1.87 -20.67 -8.57
C GLU A 10 -2.14 -21.92 -7.73
N ARG A 11 -1.72 -23.10 -8.22
CA ARG A 11 -1.83 -24.39 -7.51
C ARG A 11 -1.05 -24.45 -6.19
N GLU A 12 -0.13 -23.53 -5.97
CA GLU A 12 0.76 -23.47 -4.81
C GLU A 12 0.32 -22.41 -3.79
N VAL A 13 -0.62 -21.53 -4.15
CA VAL A 13 -1.05 -20.40 -3.31
C VAL A 13 -1.50 -20.86 -1.93
N VAL A 14 -2.35 -21.89 -1.87
CA VAL A 14 -2.84 -22.43 -0.59
C VAL A 14 -1.68 -22.76 0.36
N LYS A 15 -0.68 -23.49 -0.14
CA LYS A 15 0.48 -23.91 0.67
C LYS A 15 1.41 -22.75 1.04
N ALA A 16 1.53 -21.76 0.16
CA ALA A 16 2.32 -20.55 0.45
C ALA A 16 1.65 -19.69 1.52
N VAL A 17 0.33 -19.51 1.44
CA VAL A 17 -0.48 -18.78 2.43
C VAL A 17 -0.51 -19.52 3.77
N GLU A 18 -0.61 -20.85 3.78
CA GLU A 18 -0.47 -21.66 5.00
C GLU A 18 0.89 -21.43 5.68
N LEU A 19 1.97 -21.42 4.91
CA LEU A 19 3.31 -21.14 5.44
C LEU A 19 3.43 -19.70 5.94
N PHE A 20 2.82 -18.73 5.25
CA PHE A 20 2.72 -17.34 5.72
C PHE A 20 2.01 -17.25 7.06
N ASN A 21 0.81 -17.82 7.17
CA ASN A 21 0.01 -17.81 8.40
C ASN A 21 0.76 -18.45 9.57
N ALA A 22 1.46 -19.57 9.33
CA ALA A 22 2.28 -20.22 10.36
C ALA A 22 3.46 -19.35 10.82
N ILE A 23 4.05 -18.55 9.92
CA ILE A 23 5.12 -17.60 10.27
C ILE A 23 4.56 -16.39 11.03
N VAL A 24 3.39 -15.88 10.66
CA VAL A 24 2.69 -14.83 11.43
C VAL A 24 2.43 -15.30 12.86
N ASP A 25 1.91 -16.52 13.03
CA ASP A 25 1.66 -17.09 14.37
C ASP A 25 2.93 -17.21 15.21
N GLU A 26 4.06 -17.53 14.58
CA GLU A 26 5.34 -17.65 15.26
C GLU A 26 5.93 -16.28 15.64
N LEU A 27 5.96 -15.34 14.69
CA LEU A 27 6.57 -14.01 14.90
C LEU A 27 5.76 -13.15 15.86
N HIS A 28 4.43 -13.34 15.87
CA HIS A 28 3.50 -12.58 16.70
C HIS A 28 2.88 -13.48 17.79
N ALA A 29 3.63 -14.48 18.29
CA ALA A 29 3.14 -15.40 19.31
C ALA A 29 2.69 -14.70 20.60
N ASP A 30 3.34 -13.59 20.95
CA ASP A 30 3.03 -12.76 22.12
C ASP A 30 1.86 -11.78 21.86
N SER A 31 1.39 -11.67 20.60
CA SER A 31 0.29 -10.78 20.22
C SER A 31 -1.08 -11.44 20.40
N PRO A 32 -2.13 -10.64 20.68
CA PRO A 32 -3.51 -11.11 20.68
C PRO A 32 -3.89 -11.86 19.40
N VAL A 33 -4.84 -12.79 19.51
CA VAL A 33 -5.35 -13.55 18.36
C VAL A 33 -5.92 -12.61 17.29
N THR A 34 -6.59 -11.54 17.70
CA THR A 34 -7.16 -10.53 16.80
C THR A 34 -6.11 -9.85 15.93
N GLU A 35 -4.97 -9.46 16.51
CA GLU A 35 -3.86 -8.86 15.77
C GLU A 35 -3.26 -9.86 14.76
N ARG A 36 -3.05 -11.12 15.19
CA ARG A 36 -2.59 -12.18 14.29
C ARG A 36 -3.55 -12.44 13.14
N SER A 37 -4.87 -12.40 13.40
CA SER A 37 -5.89 -12.53 12.35
C SER A 37 -5.80 -11.39 11.34
N HIS A 38 -5.58 -10.15 11.78
CA HIS A 38 -5.45 -9.00 10.89
C HIS A 38 -4.29 -9.15 9.87
N TYR A 39 -3.12 -9.62 10.31
CA TYR A 39 -2.02 -9.93 9.39
C TYR A 39 -2.40 -11.02 8.39
N LYS A 40 -3.08 -12.08 8.83
CA LYS A 40 -3.50 -13.20 7.97
C LYS A 40 -4.53 -12.77 6.92
N GLU A 41 -5.44 -11.88 7.29
CA GLU A 41 -6.46 -11.28 6.42
C GLU A 41 -5.87 -10.39 5.32
N THR A 42 -4.57 -10.08 5.37
CA THR A 42 -3.87 -9.32 4.33
C THR A 42 -3.60 -10.16 3.07
N TYR A 43 -3.49 -11.48 3.22
CA TYR A 43 -3.16 -12.43 2.14
C TYR A 43 -4.14 -13.62 2.09
N PRO A 44 -5.46 -13.38 1.94
CA PRO A 44 -6.41 -14.47 1.77
C PRO A 44 -6.17 -15.17 0.44
N VAL A 45 -6.42 -16.49 0.40
CA VAL A 45 -6.07 -17.36 -0.73
C VAL A 45 -6.59 -16.82 -2.07
N GLU A 46 -7.86 -16.43 -2.13
CA GLU A 46 -8.47 -15.95 -3.38
C GLU A 46 -7.86 -14.63 -3.86
N GLU A 47 -7.65 -13.64 -2.97
CA GLU A 47 -6.99 -12.39 -3.37
C GLU A 47 -5.54 -12.63 -3.80
N VAL A 48 -4.81 -13.56 -3.16
CA VAL A 48 -3.45 -13.91 -3.58
C VAL A 48 -3.44 -14.52 -4.98
N LYS A 49 -4.42 -15.37 -5.33
CA LYS A 49 -4.58 -15.91 -6.70
C LYS A 49 -4.82 -14.80 -7.71
N GLU A 50 -5.74 -13.87 -7.43
CA GLU A 50 -6.02 -12.73 -8.31
C GLU A 50 -4.75 -11.88 -8.54
N ARG A 51 -4.01 -11.62 -7.45
CA ARG A 51 -2.76 -10.87 -7.45
C ARG A 51 -1.64 -11.54 -8.28
N LEU A 52 -1.68 -12.85 -8.55
CA LEU A 52 -0.67 -13.52 -9.40
C LEU A 52 -0.68 -13.01 -10.84
N SER A 53 -1.82 -12.50 -11.33
CA SER A 53 -1.94 -11.95 -12.67
C SER A 53 -1.26 -10.58 -12.83
N ASN A 54 -1.09 -9.85 -11.71
CA ASN A 54 -0.45 -8.55 -11.72
C ASN A 54 1.07 -8.72 -11.92
N LYS A 55 1.56 -8.21 -13.04
CA LYS A 55 2.97 -8.29 -13.42
C LYS A 55 3.88 -7.63 -12.39
N ASP A 56 3.38 -6.65 -11.62
CA ASP A 56 4.14 -5.88 -10.64
C ASP A 56 4.39 -6.61 -9.32
N ASN A 57 3.62 -7.66 -9.05
CA ASN A 57 3.87 -8.54 -7.93
C ASN A 57 5.11 -9.42 -8.17
N VAL A 58 5.90 -9.58 -7.12
CA VAL A 58 7.09 -10.41 -7.04
C VAL A 58 6.84 -11.48 -5.97
N TYR A 59 5.98 -12.43 -6.30
CA TYR A 59 5.65 -13.55 -5.42
C TYR A 59 6.53 -14.76 -5.77
N LEU A 60 7.42 -15.11 -4.84
CA LEU A 60 8.38 -16.20 -5.03
C LEU A 60 8.20 -17.25 -3.95
N VAL A 61 8.47 -18.50 -4.30
CA VAL A 61 8.55 -19.63 -3.37
C VAL A 61 9.87 -20.35 -3.54
N GLY A 62 10.45 -20.76 -2.41
CA GLY A 62 11.61 -21.62 -2.36
C GLY A 62 11.20 -23.04 -2.01
N LYS A 63 11.65 -24.00 -2.80
CA LYS A 63 11.22 -25.39 -2.73
C LYS A 63 12.38 -26.36 -2.52
N LEU A 64 12.12 -27.41 -1.75
CA LEU A 64 12.95 -28.61 -1.70
C LEU A 64 12.11 -29.78 -2.24
N GLY A 65 12.31 -30.10 -3.52
CA GLY A 65 11.44 -31.03 -4.24
C GLY A 65 10.01 -30.47 -4.36
N LYS A 66 9.02 -31.16 -3.79
CA LYS A 66 7.61 -30.73 -3.80
C LYS A 66 7.22 -29.85 -2.61
N GLU A 67 8.04 -29.78 -1.55
CA GLU A 67 7.74 -28.99 -0.35
C GLU A 67 8.12 -27.52 -0.56
N ILE A 68 7.20 -26.61 -0.26
CA ILE A 68 7.48 -25.17 -0.13
C ILE A 68 8.07 -24.94 1.26
N VAL A 69 9.27 -24.36 1.30
CA VAL A 69 10.03 -24.18 2.54
C VAL A 69 10.31 -22.72 2.87
N SER A 70 10.05 -21.82 1.92
CA SER A 70 10.19 -20.38 2.07
C SER A 70 9.33 -19.65 1.05
N PHE A 71 8.97 -18.40 1.33
CA PHE A 71 8.22 -17.54 0.42
C PHE A 71 8.70 -16.08 0.49
N MET A 72 8.34 -15.31 -0.53
CA MET A 72 8.52 -13.87 -0.64
C MET A 72 7.24 -13.26 -1.21
N PHE A 73 6.66 -12.30 -0.50
CA PHE A 73 5.61 -11.40 -1.00
C PHE A 73 6.17 -9.99 -1.06
N ALA A 74 6.21 -9.46 -2.28
CA ALA A 74 6.76 -8.17 -2.62
C ALA A 74 6.07 -7.65 -3.88
N TRP A 75 6.13 -6.35 -4.14
CA TRP A 75 5.69 -5.77 -5.39
C TRP A 75 6.49 -4.54 -5.76
N ALA A 76 6.53 -4.23 -7.05
CA ALA A 76 7.06 -2.96 -7.52
C ALA A 76 5.91 -1.98 -7.75
N SER A 77 6.06 -0.73 -7.31
CA SER A 77 5.20 0.36 -7.78
C SER A 77 6.05 1.62 -7.88
N ASP A 78 5.83 2.41 -8.94
CA ASP A 78 6.51 3.68 -9.15
C ASP A 78 8.04 3.66 -9.10
N GLY A 79 8.63 2.56 -9.56
CA GLY A 79 10.09 2.37 -9.52
C GLY A 79 10.63 2.08 -8.10
N VAL A 80 9.76 1.78 -7.15
CA VAL A 80 10.11 1.33 -5.80
C VAL A 80 9.70 -0.13 -5.62
N GLY A 81 10.65 -0.96 -5.22
CA GLY A 81 10.41 -2.36 -4.85
C GLY A 81 10.06 -2.49 -3.37
N ASN A 82 8.81 -2.80 -3.07
CA ASN A 82 8.31 -2.97 -1.72
C ASN A 82 8.39 -4.44 -1.31
N ILE A 83 9.10 -4.74 -0.22
CA ILE A 83 9.17 -6.07 0.37
C ILE A 83 8.26 -6.09 1.60
N TYR A 84 7.24 -6.95 1.58
CA TYR A 84 6.27 -7.06 2.66
C TYR A 84 6.59 -8.25 3.57
N TRP A 85 6.62 -9.44 2.99
CA TRP A 85 6.85 -10.66 3.76
C TRP A 85 7.92 -11.54 3.16
N LEU A 86 8.91 -11.88 3.98
CA LEU A 86 9.92 -12.88 3.70
C LEU A 86 9.89 -13.93 4.79
N GLY A 87 9.59 -15.17 4.40
CA GLY A 87 9.41 -16.27 5.34
C GLY A 87 10.28 -17.47 5.00
N VAL A 88 10.90 -18.08 6.01
CA VAL A 88 11.54 -19.40 5.90
C VAL A 88 11.06 -20.27 7.05
N LYS A 89 10.56 -21.47 6.71
CA LYS A 89 10.06 -22.46 7.67
C LYS A 89 11.16 -22.80 8.70
N PRO A 90 10.86 -22.89 10.01
CA PRO A 90 11.86 -23.00 11.08
C PRO A 90 12.97 -24.03 10.86
N LYS A 91 12.60 -25.27 10.49
CA LYS A 91 13.54 -26.39 10.20
C LYS A 91 14.54 -26.13 9.06
N TYR A 92 14.33 -25.09 8.26
CA TYR A 92 15.15 -24.72 7.11
C TYR A 92 15.89 -23.39 7.26
N ARG A 93 15.82 -22.74 8.42
CA ARG A 93 16.55 -21.50 8.71
C ARG A 93 18.05 -21.75 8.86
N LYS A 94 18.84 -20.67 8.79
CA LYS A 94 20.31 -20.68 8.80
C LYS A 94 20.97 -21.50 7.67
N LYS A 95 20.22 -21.87 6.64
CA LYS A 95 20.70 -22.56 5.41
C LYS A 95 20.88 -21.63 4.20
N GLY A 96 20.77 -20.31 4.41
CA GLY A 96 20.92 -19.30 3.36
C GLY A 96 19.71 -19.10 2.43
N TYR A 97 18.58 -19.77 2.65
CA TYR A 97 17.40 -19.66 1.77
C TYR A 97 16.79 -18.26 1.72
N ALA A 98 16.74 -17.56 2.86
CA ALA A 98 16.29 -16.16 2.90
C ALA A 98 17.20 -15.25 2.04
N ARG A 99 18.53 -15.45 2.09
CA ARG A 99 19.50 -14.74 1.25
C ARG A 99 19.23 -15.00 -0.24
N LYS A 100 19.05 -16.27 -0.63
CA LYS A 100 18.76 -16.64 -2.02
C LYS A 100 17.46 -16.01 -2.53
N LEU A 101 16.40 -15.98 -1.72
CA LEU A 101 15.14 -15.30 -2.06
C LEU A 101 15.37 -13.79 -2.24
N MET A 102 16.06 -13.14 -1.31
CA MET A 102 16.39 -11.71 -1.42
C MET A 102 17.19 -11.38 -2.68
N ASP A 103 18.21 -12.18 -3.02
CA ASP A 103 18.98 -12.03 -4.25
C ASP A 103 18.07 -12.07 -5.49
N GLU A 104 17.14 -13.03 -5.55
CA GLU A 104 16.20 -13.14 -6.67
C GLU A 104 15.18 -11.99 -6.69
N THR A 105 14.67 -11.57 -5.53
CA THR A 105 13.76 -10.41 -5.43
C THR A 105 14.40 -9.14 -5.93
N ILE A 106 15.65 -8.86 -5.54
CA ILE A 106 16.37 -7.68 -6.01
C ILE A 106 16.60 -7.75 -7.53
N LYS A 107 16.93 -8.93 -8.08
CA LYS A 107 17.01 -9.11 -9.54
C LYS A 107 15.68 -8.82 -10.24
N GLN A 108 14.55 -9.22 -9.67
CA GLN A 108 13.23 -8.92 -10.21
C GLN A 108 12.94 -7.41 -10.15
N PHE A 109 13.26 -6.74 -9.04
CA PHE A 109 13.14 -5.28 -8.93
C PHE A 109 14.01 -4.54 -9.95
N THR A 110 15.26 -4.96 -10.15
CA THR A 110 16.13 -4.37 -11.18
C THR A 110 15.56 -4.58 -12.59
N LYS A 111 15.05 -5.78 -12.91
CA LYS A 111 14.35 -6.04 -14.20
C LYS A 111 13.11 -5.17 -14.40
N LYS A 112 12.48 -4.77 -13.30
CA LYS A 112 11.32 -3.87 -13.26
C LYS A 112 11.69 -2.38 -13.27
N SER A 113 12.97 -2.05 -13.46
CA SER A 113 13.48 -0.68 -13.41
C SER A 113 13.22 0.02 -12.07
N CYS A 114 13.15 -0.73 -10.97
CA CYS A 114 13.10 -0.13 -9.64
C CYS A 114 14.46 0.53 -9.34
N HIS A 115 14.41 1.78 -8.88
CA HIS A 115 15.56 2.56 -8.46
C HIS A 115 15.80 2.46 -6.95
N GLU A 116 14.78 2.05 -6.20
CA GLU A 116 14.84 1.84 -4.76
C GLU A 116 14.15 0.52 -4.39
N ALA A 117 14.62 -0.11 -3.32
CA ALA A 117 13.89 -1.15 -2.61
C ALA A 117 13.70 -0.73 -1.15
N ARG A 118 12.52 -0.99 -0.59
CA ARG A 118 12.21 -0.70 0.81
C ARG A 118 11.53 -1.86 1.51
N VAL A 119 11.73 -1.93 2.81
CA VAL A 119 11.16 -2.95 3.70
C VAL A 119 10.92 -2.34 5.08
N PHE A 120 9.79 -2.69 5.68
CA PHE A 120 9.56 -2.44 7.10
C PHE A 120 10.08 -3.63 7.91
N SER A 121 10.90 -3.35 8.94
CA SER A 121 11.44 -4.37 9.84
C SER A 121 11.08 -4.04 11.28
N TYR A 122 10.74 -5.06 12.07
CA TYR A 122 10.54 -4.91 13.50
C TYR A 122 11.91 -4.79 14.22
N PRO A 123 12.08 -3.86 15.19
CA PRO A 123 13.33 -3.70 15.94
C PRO A 123 13.74 -4.94 16.73
N LYS A 124 12.77 -5.74 17.19
CA LYS A 124 13.02 -6.98 17.95
C LYS A 124 13.60 -8.10 17.06
N GLU A 125 13.38 -8.03 15.73
CA GLU A 125 13.77 -9.07 14.77
C GLU A 125 15.22 -8.91 14.27
N LYS A 126 16.18 -9.17 15.17
CA LYS A 126 17.62 -9.06 14.89
C LYS A 126 18.07 -9.89 13.69
N GLY A 127 17.40 -11.00 13.39
CA GLY A 127 17.71 -11.87 12.26
C GLY A 127 17.42 -11.23 10.90
N ALA A 128 16.20 -10.69 10.73
CA ALA A 128 15.78 -10.00 9.52
C ALA A 128 16.60 -8.72 9.32
N HIS A 129 16.82 -7.96 10.40
CA HIS A 129 17.63 -6.75 10.37
C HIS A 129 19.06 -7.00 9.85
N LYS A 130 19.74 -8.03 10.38
CA LYS A 130 21.08 -8.44 9.90
C LYS A 130 21.07 -8.88 8.44
N LEU A 131 20.01 -9.57 8.01
CA LEU A 131 19.84 -9.96 6.61
C LEU A 131 19.78 -8.72 5.73
N PHE A 132 18.87 -7.78 6.01
CA PHE A 132 18.71 -6.56 5.21
C PHE A 132 19.99 -5.71 5.16
N LYS A 133 20.66 -5.49 6.30
CA LYS A 133 21.98 -4.81 6.34
C LYS A 133 23.00 -5.50 5.43
N SER A 134 23.05 -6.83 5.41
CA SER A 134 23.99 -7.58 4.54
C SER A 134 23.67 -7.46 3.05
N PHE A 135 22.49 -6.93 2.71
CA PHE A 135 22.07 -6.59 1.36
C PHE A 135 22.22 -5.08 1.07
N GLY A 136 22.84 -4.30 1.95
CA GLY A 136 23.04 -2.86 1.73
C GLY A 136 21.78 -2.03 1.98
N PHE A 137 20.80 -2.55 2.71
CA PHE A 137 19.71 -1.72 3.22
C PHE A 137 20.22 -0.87 4.39
N GLU A 138 19.89 0.41 4.37
CA GLU A 138 20.18 1.38 5.41
C GLU A 138 18.90 1.71 6.17
N GLU A 139 19.02 2.01 7.46
CA GLU A 139 17.88 2.50 8.24
C GLU A 139 17.64 3.96 7.89
N LYS A 140 16.39 4.29 7.57
CA LYS A 140 16.02 5.65 7.11
C LYS A 140 15.05 6.33 8.04
N SER A 141 14.14 5.57 8.63
CA SER A 141 13.22 6.06 9.64
C SER A 141 13.01 5.01 10.72
N PHE A 142 12.96 5.46 11.96
CA PHE A 142 12.43 4.70 13.07
C PHE A 142 11.08 5.29 13.41
N ILE A 143 10.03 4.49 13.26
CA ILE A 143 8.71 4.91 13.65
C ILE A 143 8.43 4.34 15.04
N ASP A 144 8.29 5.25 15.99
CA ASP A 144 8.06 4.92 17.39
C ASP A 144 6.68 4.28 17.59
N LYS A 145 6.55 3.48 18.64
CA LYS A 145 5.28 2.84 19.03
C LYS A 145 4.13 3.83 19.22
N GLN A 146 4.42 5.11 19.49
CA GLN A 146 3.43 6.18 19.58
C GLN A 146 2.67 6.42 18.27
N PHE A 147 3.21 5.99 17.13
CA PHE A 147 2.57 6.16 15.82
C PHE A 147 1.69 4.97 15.44
N PHE A 148 2.11 3.73 15.71
CA PHE A 148 1.45 2.52 15.22
C PHE A 148 1.18 1.45 16.29
N GLY A 149 1.38 1.74 17.58
CA GLY A 149 1.30 0.75 18.67
C GLY A 149 2.48 -0.24 18.69
N ILE A 150 3.19 -0.37 17.58
CA ILE A 150 4.41 -1.14 17.38
C ILE A 150 5.53 -0.24 16.86
N SER A 151 6.75 -0.51 17.28
CA SER A 151 7.92 0.16 16.70
C SER A 151 8.30 -0.54 15.40
N ILE A 152 8.53 0.21 14.33
CA ILE A 152 8.98 -0.31 13.03
C ILE A 152 10.14 0.53 12.49
N ILE A 153 11.01 -0.12 11.71
CA ILE A 153 12.15 0.50 11.07
C ILE A 153 11.93 0.43 9.57
N LEU A 154 11.83 1.59 8.92
CA LEU A 154 11.90 1.67 7.46
C LEU A 154 13.35 1.55 7.03
N MET A 155 13.64 0.50 6.28
CA MET A 155 14.95 0.28 5.68
C MET A 155 14.86 0.42 4.16
N GLU A 156 15.78 1.17 3.57
CA GLU A 156 15.82 1.43 2.12
C GLU A 156 17.18 1.04 1.54
N ARG A 157 17.18 0.56 0.29
CA ARG A 157 18.37 0.30 -0.51
C ARG A 157 18.20 0.96 -1.88
N LYS A 158 19.16 1.79 -2.26
CA LYS A 158 19.26 2.29 -3.64
C LYS A 158 19.69 1.16 -4.58
N LEU A 159 18.92 0.92 -5.63
CA LEU A 159 19.19 -0.09 -6.67
C LEU A 159 19.79 0.52 -7.93
N ALA A 160 19.38 1.75 -8.26
CA ALA A 160 19.88 2.54 -9.37
C ALA A 160 19.77 4.03 -9.02
N PRO A 161 20.44 4.94 -9.76
CA PRO A 161 20.12 6.36 -9.68
C PRO A 161 18.61 6.53 -9.94
N VAL A 162 17.96 7.41 -9.16
CA VAL A 162 16.55 7.74 -9.39
C VAL A 162 16.43 8.23 -10.83
N PRO A 163 15.64 7.59 -11.70
CA PRO A 163 15.38 8.11 -13.02
C PRO A 163 14.82 9.51 -12.82
N ILE A 164 15.51 10.54 -13.32
CA ILE A 164 14.99 11.91 -13.39
C ILE A 164 13.90 11.92 -14.48
N LYS A 165 12.87 11.11 -14.30
CA LYS A 165 11.72 11.12 -15.17
C LYS A 165 10.78 12.12 -14.54
N LYS A 166 10.80 13.34 -15.11
CA LYS A 166 9.84 14.42 -14.88
C LYS A 166 8.43 13.87 -15.08
N ILE A 167 7.82 13.40 -14.01
CA ILE A 167 6.46 12.89 -14.06
C ILE A 167 5.74 13.55 -12.91
N ALA A 168 5.03 14.62 -13.26
CA ALA A 168 3.96 15.11 -12.42
C ALA A 168 3.00 13.95 -12.16
N LYS A 169 2.78 13.65 -10.89
CA LYS A 169 1.91 12.58 -10.44
C LYS A 169 0.46 13.06 -10.47
N LYS A 170 -0.41 12.23 -11.05
CA LYS A 170 -1.82 12.55 -11.29
C LYS A 170 -2.72 11.68 -10.42
N ILE A 171 -3.55 12.31 -9.62
CA ILE A 171 -4.45 11.65 -8.67
C ILE A 171 -5.87 12.08 -8.98
N VAL A 172 -6.80 11.12 -8.94
CA VAL A 172 -8.24 11.40 -8.98
C VAL A 172 -8.92 10.82 -7.74
N LEU A 173 -9.70 11.64 -7.04
CA LEU A 173 -10.50 11.24 -5.89
C LEU A 173 -11.97 11.43 -6.25
N THR A 174 -12.82 10.42 -6.04
CA THR A 174 -14.26 10.54 -6.26
C THR A 174 -15.09 9.93 -5.15
N GLY A 175 -16.26 10.51 -4.94
CA GLY A 175 -17.25 10.06 -3.97
C GLY A 175 -18.51 10.92 -3.97
N GLU A 176 -19.47 10.55 -3.14
CA GLU A 176 -20.71 11.30 -2.94
C GLU A 176 -20.49 12.51 -2.02
N ALA A 177 -21.29 13.56 -2.25
CA ALA A 177 -21.35 14.70 -1.36
C ALA A 177 -21.60 14.27 0.10
N GLY A 178 -20.72 14.69 1.01
CA GLY A 178 -20.73 14.29 2.42
C GLY A 178 -19.65 13.29 2.80
N GLN A 179 -19.06 12.56 1.85
CA GLN A 179 -17.95 11.63 2.12
C GLN A 179 -16.59 12.32 2.33
N GLY A 180 -16.55 13.65 2.33
CA GLY A 180 -15.33 14.39 2.64
C GLY A 180 -14.28 14.47 1.52
N ILE A 181 -14.64 14.22 0.25
CA ILE A 181 -13.72 14.31 -0.90
C ILE A 181 -13.00 15.67 -0.98
N LYS A 182 -13.74 16.78 -0.80
CA LYS A 182 -13.15 18.13 -0.79
C LYS A 182 -12.13 18.29 0.33
N LEU A 183 -12.43 17.78 1.53
CA LEU A 183 -11.50 17.85 2.66
C LEU A 183 -10.23 17.05 2.35
N MET A 184 -10.36 15.81 1.88
CA MET A 184 -9.22 14.98 1.50
C MET A 184 -8.35 15.63 0.44
N ALA A 185 -8.96 16.18 -0.62
CA ALA A 185 -8.24 16.79 -1.73
C ALA A 185 -7.43 18.00 -1.27
N HIS A 186 -8.02 18.88 -0.45
CA HIS A 186 -7.30 20.02 0.11
C HIS A 186 -6.22 19.60 1.10
N THR A 187 -6.49 18.63 1.99
CA THR A 187 -5.47 18.12 2.92
C THR A 187 -4.29 17.51 2.16
N LEU A 188 -4.55 16.69 1.13
CA LEU A 188 -3.50 16.14 0.27
C LEU A 188 -2.69 17.24 -0.41
N ALA A 189 -3.37 18.24 -1.00
CA ALA A 189 -2.71 19.37 -1.65
C ALA A 189 -1.82 20.16 -0.68
N ASN A 190 -2.30 20.43 0.53
CA ASN A 190 -1.56 21.13 1.57
C ASN A 190 -0.33 20.35 2.02
N ILE A 191 -0.47 19.04 2.28
CA ILE A 191 0.64 18.15 2.63
C ILE A 191 1.71 18.20 1.53
N LEU A 192 1.30 18.05 0.27
CA LEU A 192 2.21 18.06 -0.88
C LEU A 192 2.92 19.43 -1.04
N ALA A 193 2.20 20.53 -0.87
CA ALA A 193 2.76 21.88 -0.93
C ALA A 193 3.78 22.11 0.20
N LYS A 194 3.49 21.68 1.44
CA LYS A 194 4.38 21.83 2.60
C LYS A 194 5.67 21.03 2.47
N ILE A 195 5.65 19.89 1.78
CA ILE A 195 6.86 19.12 1.47
C ILE A 195 7.60 19.62 0.22
N GLY A 196 7.20 20.79 -0.32
CA GLY A 196 7.89 21.50 -1.40
C GLY A 196 7.47 21.09 -2.81
N LYS A 197 6.33 20.41 -3.00
CA LYS A 197 5.80 20.11 -4.34
C LYS A 197 5.01 21.28 -4.90
N GLU A 198 5.06 21.47 -6.21
CA GLU A 198 4.05 22.24 -6.91
C GLU A 198 2.79 21.40 -7.03
N VAL A 199 1.62 22.01 -6.79
CA VAL A 199 0.33 21.31 -6.76
C VAL A 199 -0.70 22.09 -7.56
N SER A 200 -1.45 21.38 -8.40
CA SER A 200 -2.67 21.87 -9.05
C SER A 200 -3.84 21.00 -8.61
N LEU A 201 -4.92 21.63 -8.15
CA LEU A 201 -6.13 20.95 -7.69
C LEU A 201 -7.34 21.52 -8.42
N ASN A 202 -8.08 20.65 -9.10
CA ASN A 202 -9.35 20.94 -9.74
C ASN A 202 -10.48 20.17 -9.02
N LEU A 203 -11.59 20.85 -8.74
CA LEU A 203 -12.77 20.27 -8.10
C LEU A 203 -13.95 20.33 -9.05
N ILE A 204 -14.48 19.16 -9.39
CA ILE A 204 -15.59 18.97 -10.30
C ILE A 204 -16.81 18.55 -9.47
N TYR A 205 -17.91 19.26 -9.67
CA TYR A 205 -19.18 19.03 -8.99
C TYR A 205 -20.25 18.68 -10.00
N ASP A 206 -21.10 17.71 -9.67
CA ASP A 206 -22.35 17.53 -10.40
C ASP A 206 -23.30 18.72 -10.15
N ALA A 207 -24.18 19.00 -11.12
CA ALA A 207 -25.16 20.09 -11.03
C ALA A 207 -26.28 19.82 -9.99
N ALA A 208 -26.27 18.65 -9.33
CA ALA A 208 -27.28 18.23 -8.36
C ALA A 208 -27.09 18.93 -7.00
N VAL A 209 -28.16 19.53 -6.47
CA VAL A 209 -28.17 20.32 -5.23
C VAL A 209 -27.92 19.47 -3.97
N ARG A 210 -28.23 18.16 -4.00
CA ARG A 210 -27.94 17.19 -2.92
C ARG A 210 -27.62 15.81 -3.51
N GLY A 211 -26.67 15.10 -2.90
CA GLY A 211 -26.27 13.76 -3.33
C GLY A 211 -25.53 13.72 -4.68
N GLY A 212 -24.99 14.85 -5.12
CA GLY A 212 -24.14 14.93 -6.30
C GLY A 212 -22.79 14.25 -6.07
N GLU A 213 -22.19 13.79 -7.15
CA GLU A 213 -20.82 13.28 -7.16
C GLU A 213 -19.83 14.44 -7.09
N ILE A 214 -18.78 14.26 -6.30
CA ILE A 214 -17.66 15.19 -6.20
C ILE A 214 -16.42 14.45 -6.70
N THR A 215 -15.78 15.00 -7.73
CA THR A 215 -14.50 14.51 -8.22
C THR A 215 -13.43 15.57 -7.99
N ALA A 216 -12.29 15.17 -7.44
CA ALA A 216 -11.12 16.01 -7.28
C ALA A 216 -9.98 15.46 -8.15
N GLU A 217 -9.46 16.29 -9.04
CA GLU A 217 -8.29 15.98 -9.87
C GLU A 217 -7.10 16.76 -9.32
N LEU A 218 -6.06 16.06 -8.92
CA LEU A 218 -4.86 16.64 -8.33
C LEU A 218 -3.63 16.24 -9.12
N ILE A 219 -2.79 17.22 -9.45
CA ILE A 219 -1.46 17.02 -10.02
C ILE A 219 -0.44 17.55 -9.03
N TYR A 220 0.63 16.80 -8.79
CA TYR A 220 1.78 17.33 -8.05
C TYR A 220 3.11 16.96 -8.69
N SER A 221 4.11 17.83 -8.51
CA SER A 221 5.41 17.72 -9.18
C SER A 221 6.51 18.37 -8.34
N ASP A 222 7.75 17.92 -8.51
CA ASP A 222 8.95 18.60 -7.98
C ASP A 222 9.32 19.86 -8.79
N GLU A 223 8.76 19.99 -9.99
CA GLU A 223 8.96 21.12 -10.91
C GLU A 223 7.62 21.77 -11.27
N LYS A 224 7.68 22.87 -12.02
CA LYS A 224 6.51 23.60 -12.49
C LYS A 224 5.51 22.72 -13.25
N ILE A 225 4.22 22.90 -12.94
CA ILE A 225 3.11 22.24 -13.63
C ILE A 225 2.69 23.14 -14.80
N ASP A 226 3.07 22.73 -16.02
CA ASP A 226 2.69 23.48 -17.24
C ASP A 226 1.23 23.24 -17.65
N THR A 227 0.72 22.02 -17.47
CA THR A 227 -0.64 21.62 -17.86
C THR A 227 -1.40 21.06 -16.66
N PRO A 228 -2.44 21.77 -16.15
CA PRO A 228 -3.18 21.37 -14.97
C PRO A 228 -4.31 20.35 -15.24
N PHE A 229 -4.30 19.69 -16.40
CA PHE A 229 -5.34 18.75 -16.85
C PHE A 229 -4.73 17.42 -17.30
N PHE A 230 -5.48 16.32 -17.15
CA PHE A 230 -5.04 14.99 -17.59
C PHE A 230 -6.21 14.05 -17.93
N ASP A 231 -6.00 13.18 -18.92
CA ASP A 231 -7.00 12.17 -19.31
C ASP A 231 -6.90 10.87 -18.52
N LYS A 232 -5.71 10.56 -18.00
CA LYS A 232 -5.42 9.33 -17.23
C LYS A 232 -4.62 9.64 -15.98
N ALA A 233 -5.16 9.25 -14.83
CA ALA A 233 -4.51 9.34 -13.54
C ALA A 233 -3.47 8.22 -13.35
N ASP A 234 -2.48 8.46 -12.51
CA ASP A 234 -1.62 7.41 -11.99
C ASP A 234 -2.35 6.61 -10.92
N VAL A 235 -3.01 7.30 -9.97
CA VAL A 235 -3.76 6.67 -8.87
C VAL A 235 -5.17 7.25 -8.79
N GLY A 236 -6.17 6.38 -8.72
CA GLY A 236 -7.56 6.73 -8.43
C GLY A 236 -8.00 6.25 -7.05
N LEU A 237 -8.83 7.03 -6.36
CA LEU A 237 -9.53 6.64 -5.14
C LEU A 237 -11.03 6.82 -5.32
N CYS A 238 -11.81 5.78 -5.05
CA CYS A 238 -13.26 5.76 -5.22
C CYS A 238 -13.95 5.35 -3.91
N LEU A 239 -14.68 6.27 -3.26
CA LEU A 239 -15.35 6.03 -1.98
C LEU A 239 -16.84 5.66 -2.10
N SER A 240 -17.45 5.87 -3.26
CA SER A 240 -18.83 5.48 -3.53
C SER A 240 -19.00 5.07 -4.98
N ARG A 241 -20.09 4.38 -5.27
CA ARG A 241 -20.41 3.98 -6.65
C ARG A 241 -20.62 5.23 -7.52
N SER A 242 -19.72 5.46 -8.48
CA SER A 242 -19.90 6.50 -9.49
C SER A 242 -21.09 6.15 -10.40
N LYS A 243 -21.90 7.15 -10.73
CA LYS A 243 -23.06 7.02 -11.65
C LYS A 243 -22.75 7.54 -13.06
N LYS A 244 -21.65 8.27 -13.26
CA LYS A 244 -21.40 9.04 -14.49
C LYS A 244 -20.00 8.92 -15.08
N ALA A 245 -18.98 8.46 -14.34
CA ALA A 245 -17.61 8.53 -14.84
C ALA A 245 -16.80 7.24 -14.63
N LEU A 246 -16.20 6.80 -15.72
CA LEU A 246 -15.18 5.78 -15.75
C LEU A 246 -13.88 6.39 -15.21
N ILE A 247 -13.51 6.05 -13.97
CA ILE A 247 -12.25 6.51 -13.39
C ILE A 247 -11.10 5.89 -14.20
N ASN A 248 -10.46 6.71 -15.05
CA ASN A 248 -9.34 6.29 -15.87
C ASN A 248 -8.03 6.46 -15.10
N ALA A 249 -7.64 5.42 -14.35
CA ALA A 249 -6.40 5.40 -13.59
C ALA A 249 -5.53 4.17 -13.93
N LYS A 250 -4.22 4.24 -13.65
CA LYS A 250 -3.34 3.06 -13.75
C LYS A 250 -3.56 2.10 -12.57
N GLU A 251 -3.67 2.65 -11.37
CA GLU A 251 -4.01 1.93 -10.14
C GLU A 251 -5.26 2.54 -9.52
N ILE A 252 -6.15 1.71 -8.96
CA ILE A 252 -7.37 2.22 -8.32
C ILE A 252 -7.59 1.59 -6.94
N ILE A 253 -7.84 2.45 -5.96
CA ILE A 253 -8.22 2.11 -4.60
C ILE A 253 -9.74 2.32 -4.51
N ILE A 254 -10.47 1.30 -4.05
CA ILE A 254 -11.94 1.35 -4.04
C ILE A 254 -12.44 0.94 -2.66
N ASP A 255 -13.40 1.71 -2.10
CA ASP A 255 -14.15 1.24 -0.94
C ASP A 255 -14.93 -0.04 -1.31
N GLU A 256 -14.85 -1.10 -0.53
CA GLU A 256 -15.65 -2.32 -0.77
C GLU A 256 -17.14 -1.98 -0.94
N ALA A 257 -17.67 -1.00 -0.20
CA ALA A 257 -19.06 -0.56 -0.33
C ALA A 257 -19.37 0.11 -1.69
N ALA A 258 -18.35 0.59 -2.40
CA ALA A 258 -18.48 1.23 -3.72
C ALA A 258 -18.50 0.21 -4.88
N CYS A 259 -18.21 -1.07 -4.64
CA CYS A 259 -18.06 -2.08 -5.69
C CYS A 259 -18.73 -3.43 -5.33
N ASN A 260 -19.68 -3.88 -6.15
CA ASN A 260 -20.29 -5.21 -5.97
C ASN A 260 -19.36 -6.32 -6.50
N LYS A 261 -19.35 -7.48 -5.83
CA LYS A 261 -18.48 -8.62 -6.15
C LYS A 261 -18.66 -9.18 -7.57
N GLU A 262 -19.81 -8.99 -8.19
CA GLU A 262 -20.10 -9.36 -9.58
C GLU A 262 -19.87 -8.16 -10.50
N CYS A 263 -18.63 -7.95 -10.94
CA CYS A 263 -18.25 -6.89 -11.88
C CYS A 263 -18.59 -7.23 -13.34
N THR A 264 -19.81 -7.69 -13.60
CA THR A 264 -20.31 -7.87 -14.97
C THR A 264 -20.92 -6.55 -15.45
N GLY A 265 -20.17 -5.80 -16.26
CA GLY A 265 -20.63 -4.55 -16.87
C GLY A 265 -20.40 -3.29 -16.03
N CYS A 266 -19.31 -3.22 -15.26
CA CYS A 266 -18.95 -1.96 -14.60
C CYS A 266 -18.32 -0.98 -15.61
N ASP A 267 -18.73 0.28 -15.55
CA ASP A 267 -18.13 1.39 -16.30
C ASP A 267 -16.80 1.83 -15.66
N ILE A 268 -16.04 0.96 -15.01
CA ILE A 268 -14.73 1.28 -14.44
C ILE A 268 -13.69 0.39 -15.11
N ILE A 269 -12.72 0.98 -15.82
CA ILE A 269 -11.53 0.23 -16.24
C ILE A 269 -10.69 0.03 -14.98
N CYS A 270 -10.88 -1.10 -14.30
CA CYS A 270 -10.13 -1.52 -13.11
C CYS A 270 -8.98 -2.47 -13.52
N PRO A 271 -7.82 -1.98 -13.99
CA PRO A 271 -6.74 -2.87 -14.42
C PRO A 271 -6.05 -3.57 -13.22
N VAL A 272 -6.13 -3.00 -12.02
CA VAL A 272 -5.67 -3.55 -10.73
C VAL A 272 -6.44 -2.81 -9.62
N SER A 273 -7.36 -3.45 -8.89
CA SER A 273 -8.13 -2.80 -7.80
C SER A 273 -7.71 -3.27 -6.41
N ASP A 274 -7.25 -2.36 -5.55
CA ASP A 274 -7.13 -2.59 -4.10
C ASP A 274 -8.49 -2.25 -3.46
N ARG A 275 -9.33 -3.27 -3.26
CA ARG A 275 -10.61 -3.11 -2.55
C ARG A 275 -10.36 -3.09 -1.05
N ILE A 276 -10.81 -2.02 -0.39
CA ILE A 276 -10.57 -1.81 1.03
C ILE A 276 -11.91 -1.46 1.68
N PRO A 277 -12.31 -2.13 2.77
CA PRO A 277 -13.60 -1.88 3.41
C PRO A 277 -13.54 -0.62 4.30
N PHE A 278 -13.24 0.56 3.73
CA PHE A 278 -13.04 1.79 4.50
C PHE A 278 -14.26 2.14 5.37
N ALA A 279 -15.48 2.04 4.81
CA ALA A 279 -16.73 2.24 5.56
C ALA A 279 -16.85 1.33 6.80
N LYS A 280 -16.50 0.05 6.64
CA LYS A 280 -16.54 -0.93 7.72
C LYS A 280 -15.48 -0.62 8.78
N ILE A 281 -14.23 -0.39 8.37
CA ILE A 281 -13.12 -0.02 9.26
C ILE A 281 -13.47 1.24 10.06
N SER A 282 -13.98 2.28 9.40
CA SER A 282 -14.39 3.52 10.07
C SER A 282 -15.44 3.27 11.15
N THR A 283 -16.40 2.38 10.89
CA THR A 283 -17.48 2.08 11.83
C THR A 283 -17.01 1.18 12.98
N GLU A 284 -16.20 0.16 12.70
CA GLU A 284 -15.77 -0.85 13.68
C GLU A 284 -14.59 -0.37 14.54
N GLU A 285 -13.59 0.28 13.94
CA GLU A 285 -12.34 0.69 14.63
C GLU A 285 -12.37 2.13 15.14
N PHE A 286 -13.24 2.97 14.55
CA PHE A 286 -13.37 4.38 14.90
C PHE A 286 -14.76 4.77 15.43
N HIS A 287 -15.67 3.80 15.55
CA HIS A 287 -17.03 3.99 16.07
C HIS A 287 -17.80 5.12 15.38
N SER A 288 -17.40 5.49 14.15
CA SER A 288 -17.96 6.64 13.45
C SER A 288 -17.67 6.57 11.95
N PRO A 289 -18.67 6.77 11.07
CA PRO A 289 -18.48 6.73 9.61
C PRO A 289 -17.76 7.96 9.05
N VAL A 290 -17.48 8.98 9.87
CA VAL A 290 -16.90 10.25 9.38
C VAL A 290 -15.42 10.14 9.02
N PHE A 291 -14.73 9.06 9.40
CA PHE A 291 -13.28 8.87 9.23
C PHE A 291 -12.89 8.08 7.99
N VAL A 292 -13.85 7.59 7.19
CA VAL A 292 -13.62 6.90 5.91
C VAL A 292 -12.61 7.65 5.05
N ASN A 293 -12.77 8.97 4.97
CA ASN A 293 -11.96 9.86 4.16
C ASN A 293 -10.50 9.93 4.65
N MET A 294 -10.26 9.94 5.97
CA MET A 294 -8.93 9.99 6.55
C MET A 294 -8.22 8.64 6.44
N ILE A 295 -8.93 7.53 6.65
CA ILE A 295 -8.38 6.18 6.44
C ILE A 295 -7.97 6.02 4.97
N ALA A 296 -8.83 6.43 4.03
CA ALA A 296 -8.54 6.37 2.62
C ALA A 296 -7.38 7.29 2.20
N LEU A 297 -7.30 8.50 2.79
CA LEU A 297 -6.16 9.40 2.58
C LEU A 297 -4.85 8.78 3.07
N GLY A 298 -4.87 8.13 4.23
CA GLY A 298 -3.73 7.40 4.76
C GLY A 298 -3.20 6.35 3.79
N ARG A 299 -4.10 5.50 3.27
CA ARG A 299 -3.73 4.45 2.30
C ARG A 299 -3.18 5.06 1.01
N LEU A 300 -3.81 6.13 0.53
CA LEU A 300 -3.33 6.86 -0.65
C LEU A 300 -1.89 7.35 -0.44
N LEU A 301 -1.60 8.00 0.69
CA LEU A 301 -0.25 8.49 1.02
C LEU A 301 0.81 7.39 1.01
N SER A 302 0.48 6.19 1.52
CA SER A 302 1.39 5.03 1.50
C SER A 302 1.71 4.58 0.07
N ILE A 303 0.67 4.49 -0.77
CA ILE A 303 0.78 4.09 -2.18
C ILE A 303 1.61 5.10 -2.97
N ILE A 304 1.36 6.41 -2.81
CA ILE A 304 2.12 7.45 -3.52
C ILE A 304 3.50 7.73 -2.89
N GLY A 305 3.88 7.00 -1.85
CA GLY A 305 5.21 7.04 -1.24
C GLY A 305 5.52 8.29 -0.41
N ILE A 306 4.50 9.01 0.06
CA ILE A 306 4.70 10.17 0.93
C ILE A 306 4.97 9.70 2.37
N LYS A 307 6.19 9.98 2.85
CA LYS A 307 6.61 9.64 4.22
C LYS A 307 5.70 10.30 5.26
N ILE A 308 5.08 9.49 6.10
CA ILE A 308 4.11 9.92 7.12
C ILE A 308 4.70 10.94 8.10
N GLU A 309 6.01 10.87 8.35
CA GLU A 309 6.74 11.77 9.26
C GLU A 309 6.89 13.19 8.71
N LYS A 310 6.66 13.39 7.41
CA LYS A 310 6.63 14.71 6.79
C LYS A 310 5.25 15.38 6.89
N VAL A 311 4.25 14.69 7.40
CA VAL A 311 2.89 15.21 7.55
C VAL A 311 2.79 15.97 8.88
N ASP A 312 2.56 17.27 8.79
CA ASP A 312 2.29 18.14 9.94
C ASP A 312 0.79 18.08 10.30
N PHE A 313 0.44 17.12 11.15
CA PHE A 313 -0.96 16.87 11.51
C PHE A 313 -1.65 18.05 12.23
N GLU A 314 -0.91 18.78 13.07
CA GLU A 314 -1.46 19.88 13.87
C GLU A 314 -1.96 21.03 13.00
N THR A 315 -1.26 21.29 11.90
CA THR A 315 -1.62 22.34 10.95
C THR A 315 -2.63 21.88 9.90
N GLU A 316 -2.75 20.58 9.64
CA GLU A 316 -3.71 20.03 8.68
C GLU A 316 -5.11 19.84 9.28
N PHE A 317 -5.21 19.52 10.57
CA PHE A 317 -6.49 19.19 11.20
C PHE A 317 -6.92 20.19 12.26
N ARG A 318 -8.23 20.45 12.31
CA ARG A 318 -8.81 21.27 13.38
C ARG A 318 -8.65 20.56 14.73
N SER A 319 -8.35 21.33 15.78
CA SER A 319 -8.11 20.83 17.14
C SER A 319 -9.15 19.80 17.63
N ARG A 320 -10.45 20.02 17.38
CA ARG A 320 -11.53 19.13 17.83
C ARG A 320 -11.47 17.71 17.26
N PHE A 321 -10.87 17.51 16.08
CA PHE A 321 -10.78 16.20 15.43
C PHE A 321 -9.32 15.80 15.13
N LEU A 322 -8.35 16.54 15.68
CA LEU A 322 -6.93 16.35 15.40
C LEU A 322 -6.48 14.92 15.74
N GLU A 323 -6.76 14.46 16.96
CA GLU A 323 -6.33 13.13 17.42
C GLU A 323 -6.95 12.00 16.60
N GLU A 324 -8.27 12.00 16.44
CA GLU A 324 -8.98 10.95 15.71
C GLU A 324 -8.66 10.94 14.21
N ASN A 325 -8.56 12.11 13.56
CA ASN A 325 -8.14 12.18 12.15
C ASN A 325 -6.70 11.70 11.96
N THR A 326 -5.81 12.04 12.89
CA THR A 326 -4.42 11.57 12.88
C THR A 326 -4.38 10.06 13.05
N ARG A 327 -5.16 9.50 13.98
CA ARG A 327 -5.27 8.04 14.18
C ARG A 327 -5.82 7.34 12.93
N ALA A 328 -6.86 7.89 12.31
CA ALA A 328 -7.49 7.35 11.11
C ALA A 328 -6.54 7.33 9.91
N LEU A 329 -5.83 8.44 9.68
CA LEU A 329 -4.85 8.55 8.61
C LEU A 329 -3.67 7.60 8.84
N LYS A 330 -3.14 7.52 10.07
CA LYS A 330 -2.06 6.56 10.40
C LYS A 330 -2.50 5.11 10.19
N TYR A 331 -3.71 4.75 10.63
CA TYR A 331 -4.26 3.41 10.42
C TYR A 331 -4.36 3.08 8.93
N GLY A 332 -4.89 3.99 8.12
CA GLY A 332 -4.99 3.81 6.68
C GLY A 332 -3.63 3.66 6.00
N TYR A 333 -2.62 4.40 6.47
CA TYR A 333 -1.26 4.37 5.92
C TYR A 333 -0.60 2.99 6.05
N THR A 334 -0.85 2.27 7.15
CA THR A 334 -0.32 0.93 7.40
C THR A 334 -1.31 -0.18 7.08
N TYR A 335 -2.48 0.15 6.52
CA TYR A 335 -3.49 -0.85 6.23
C TYR A 335 -2.93 -1.90 5.27
N ARG A 336 -2.89 -3.17 5.70
CA ARG A 336 -2.37 -4.32 4.94
C ARG A 336 -0.86 -4.27 4.60
N ASP A 337 -0.08 -3.43 5.29
CA ASP A 337 1.38 -3.33 5.13
C ASP A 337 2.16 -4.15 6.19
#